data_AF-A0A7C3UGU9-F1
#
_entry.id   AF-A0A7C3UGU9-F1
#
_cell.length_a   1.000
_cell.length_b   1.000
_cell.length_c   1.000
_cell.angle_alpha   90.00
_cell.angle_beta   90.00
_cell.angle_gamma   90.00
#
_symmetry.space_group_name_H-M   'P 1'
#
loop_
_entity.id
_entity.type
_entity.pdbx_description
1 polymer ?
#
loop_
_entity_poly.entity_id
_entity_poly.type
_entity_poly.pdbx_seq_one_letter_code
_entity_poly.pdbx_strand_id
1 'polypeptide(L)'
;MQALHGRLPGGPPRRPAPGAGHARRAARPDRPRLRRPLHLALHRLPDLQHPLPAGHRRGGGHRRAQDHGVRAGEGAARRAVRQPAPLQPREHPALGPPLRGRAAGPRPAHAPGGAARRRGARPAHARQGQARPAARARRRGRRAAHGAGGGARHEGAPRREGGAVSRTIAYYPGCSLHGTARELDSSFRASAAALGLVLQEIPGWACCGNTAVHSRDRLLATALPVNELVKVEQDMRLDAVAVPCAACFNRFQHGAHAVADPQTADDVAAVVGRRYGGGVTVMNLVDVYHDAVGLEALAARVTRPFAGLRVACYYGCLLSRPPKVTLAEDPEYPTHMDEVVRVLGCEPVDWNYKTDCCGASLALCEQEVAVGLVGRIVRDARACGAEAVVAACPLCQVNLDSRQEGVARDDPAWQPLPVVYLSQLVARAVGADPAALGLRK
;
A
#
# COMPACT_ATOMS: atom_id res chain seq x y z
N MET A 1 77.53 -9.83 -17.72
CA MET A 1 77.49 -11.22 -17.21
C MET A 1 76.05 -11.69 -17.17
N GLN A 2 75.74 -12.68 -18.02
CA GLN A 2 74.73 -13.75 -17.94
C GLN A 2 73.27 -13.46 -17.53
N ALA A 3 72.40 -14.07 -18.34
CA ALA A 3 70.95 -14.12 -18.31
C ALA A 3 70.38 -14.86 -17.10
N LEU A 4 69.07 -14.63 -16.83
CA LEU A 4 68.11 -15.72 -16.60
C LEU A 4 66.66 -15.23 -16.79
N HIS A 5 65.86 -16.17 -17.30
CA HIS A 5 64.53 -16.09 -17.88
C HIS A 5 63.38 -15.88 -16.88
N GLY A 6 62.22 -15.42 -17.39
CA GLY A 6 60.92 -15.70 -16.77
C GLY A 6 59.77 -14.77 -17.14
N ARG A 7 59.27 -14.83 -18.38
CA ARG A 7 57.99 -14.21 -18.80
C ARG A 7 56.83 -15.20 -18.59
N LEU A 8 55.74 -14.73 -18.00
CA LEU A 8 54.44 -15.43 -17.90
C LEU A 8 53.59 -15.23 -19.17
N PRO A 9 52.64 -16.14 -19.48
CA PRO A 9 52.13 -16.36 -20.84
C PRO A 9 50.79 -15.67 -21.18
N GLY A 10 50.66 -15.31 -22.46
CA GLY A 10 49.53 -15.71 -23.33
C GLY A 10 48.16 -15.05 -23.14
N GLY A 11 47.94 -13.90 -23.77
CA GLY A 11 46.60 -13.42 -24.12
C GLY A 11 46.05 -14.12 -25.38
N PRO A 12 44.72 -14.33 -25.50
CA PRO A 12 44.12 -15.09 -26.60
C PRO A 12 44.14 -14.34 -27.94
N PRO A 13 44.14 -15.05 -29.09
CA PRO A 13 44.37 -14.48 -30.41
C PRO A 13 43.18 -13.67 -30.95
N ARG A 14 43.52 -12.61 -31.72
CA ARG A 14 42.56 -11.78 -32.46
C ARG A 14 41.87 -12.61 -33.56
N ARG A 15 40.54 -12.55 -33.62
CA ARG A 15 39.70 -13.23 -34.63
C ARG A 15 39.88 -12.60 -36.03
N PRO A 16 39.88 -13.41 -37.11
CA PRO A 16 39.82 -12.91 -38.48
C PRO A 16 38.40 -12.45 -38.87
N ALA A 17 38.31 -11.51 -39.82
CA ALA A 17 37.06 -11.01 -40.39
C ALA A 17 36.32 -12.13 -41.17
N PRO A 18 34.97 -12.22 -41.11
CA PRO A 18 34.26 -13.25 -41.84
C PRO A 18 33.99 -12.82 -43.29
N GLY A 19 34.47 -13.64 -44.22
CA GLY A 19 34.10 -13.62 -45.64
C GLY A 19 32.70 -14.16 -45.89
N ALA A 20 32.18 -13.84 -47.08
CA ALA A 20 30.87 -14.20 -47.58
C ALA A 20 30.70 -15.71 -47.73
N GLY A 21 29.61 -16.25 -47.15
CA GLY A 21 29.20 -17.64 -47.31
C GLY A 21 27.72 -17.79 -46.95
N HIS A 22 26.91 -18.16 -47.93
CA HIS A 22 25.47 -18.37 -47.80
C HIS A 22 25.14 -19.46 -46.78
N ALA A 23 24.52 -19.07 -45.67
CA ALA A 23 23.85 -19.98 -44.74
C ALA A 23 22.38 -19.54 -44.56
N ARG A 24 21.48 -20.46 -44.87
CA ARG A 24 20.02 -20.31 -44.88
C ARG A 24 19.51 -19.81 -43.52
N ARG A 25 18.79 -18.68 -43.51
CA ARG A 25 18.08 -18.17 -42.33
C ARG A 25 16.97 -19.16 -41.94
N ALA A 26 17.19 -19.93 -40.87
CA ALA A 26 16.10 -20.54 -40.14
C ALA A 26 15.30 -19.42 -39.44
N ALA A 27 14.02 -19.29 -39.82
CA ALA A 27 13.10 -18.32 -39.23
C ALA A 27 12.98 -18.59 -37.72
N ARG A 28 13.25 -17.56 -36.91
CA ARG A 28 12.92 -17.59 -35.48
C ARG A 28 11.39 -17.59 -35.36
N PRO A 29 10.77 -18.49 -34.60
CA PRO A 29 9.33 -18.42 -34.38
C PRO A 29 9.00 -17.11 -33.67
N ASP A 30 8.05 -16.38 -34.25
CA ASP A 30 7.48 -15.16 -33.70
C ASP A 30 7.04 -15.43 -32.26
N ARG A 31 7.69 -14.78 -31.29
CA ARG A 31 7.14 -14.69 -29.94
C ARG A 31 5.84 -13.90 -30.05
N PRO A 32 4.68 -14.46 -29.63
CA PRO A 32 3.45 -13.71 -29.68
C PRO A 32 3.62 -12.48 -28.79
N ARG A 33 3.60 -11.30 -29.41
CA ARG A 33 3.48 -10.05 -28.67
C ARG A 33 2.15 -10.13 -27.93
N LEU A 34 2.18 -10.28 -26.61
CA LEU A 34 1.03 -10.07 -25.74
C LEU A 34 0.56 -8.61 -25.90
N ARG A 35 -0.24 -8.36 -26.93
CA ARG A 35 -0.91 -7.09 -27.24
C ARG A 35 -2.37 -7.15 -26.82
N ARG A 36 -2.65 -7.65 -25.61
CA ARG A 36 -3.96 -7.44 -24.98
C ARG A 36 -3.78 -6.38 -23.90
N PRO A 37 -4.52 -5.26 -23.93
CA PRO A 37 -4.51 -4.31 -22.84
C PRO A 37 -4.97 -5.04 -21.57
N LEU A 38 -4.11 -5.03 -20.56
CA LEU A 38 -4.30 -5.64 -19.24
C LEU A 38 -5.33 -4.85 -18.45
N HIS A 39 -6.58 -4.88 -18.89
CA HIS A 39 -7.69 -4.20 -18.24
C HIS A 39 -8.96 -5.02 -18.43
N LEU A 40 -9.14 -6.08 -17.64
CA LEU A 40 -10.21 -7.06 -17.87
C LEU A 40 -11.62 -6.48 -17.81
N ALA A 41 -11.79 -5.27 -17.26
CA ALA A 41 -13.13 -4.72 -17.04
C ALA A 41 -13.25 -3.18 -17.07
N LEU A 42 -12.21 -2.40 -17.41
CA LEU A 42 -12.33 -0.92 -17.42
C LEU A 42 -13.40 -0.41 -18.41
N HIS A 43 -13.63 -1.14 -19.50
CA HIS A 43 -14.73 -0.89 -20.44
C HIS A 43 -16.13 -1.01 -19.82
N ARG A 44 -16.23 -1.58 -18.62
CA ARG A 44 -17.47 -1.72 -17.86
C ARG A 44 -17.76 -0.53 -16.95
N LEU A 45 -16.89 0.48 -16.94
CA LEU A 45 -17.08 1.73 -16.19
C LEU A 45 -17.21 2.92 -17.17
N PRO A 46 -18.41 3.15 -17.75
CA PRO A 46 -18.63 4.24 -18.70
C PRO A 46 -18.26 5.61 -18.12
N ASP A 47 -18.45 5.83 -16.82
CA ASP A 47 -18.14 7.09 -16.14
C ASP A 47 -16.64 7.45 -16.16
N LEU A 48 -15.78 6.43 -16.20
CA LEU A 48 -14.33 6.59 -16.35
C LEU A 48 -13.92 6.87 -17.79
N GLN A 49 -14.63 6.31 -18.78
CA GLN A 49 -14.22 6.34 -20.18
C GLN A 49 -14.86 7.48 -21.00
N HIS A 50 -16.07 7.91 -20.65
CA HIS A 50 -16.86 8.87 -21.42
C HIS A 50 -17.44 9.97 -20.53
N PRO A 51 -17.56 11.22 -21.02
CA PRO A 51 -18.40 12.24 -20.39
C PRO A 51 -19.86 11.83 -20.52
N LEU A 52 -20.41 11.16 -19.48
CA LEU A 52 -21.83 10.83 -19.48
C LEU A 52 -22.67 12.09 -19.24
N PRO A 53 -23.66 12.39 -20.11
CA PRO A 53 -24.64 13.45 -19.87
C PRO A 53 -25.43 13.20 -18.59
N ALA A 54 -25.86 14.26 -17.92
CA ALA A 54 -26.61 14.18 -16.66
C ALA A 54 -27.86 13.27 -16.72
N GLY A 55 -28.45 13.06 -17.90
CA GLY A 55 -29.65 12.25 -18.12
C GLY A 55 -29.45 10.75 -18.40
N HIS A 56 -28.21 10.24 -18.46
CA HIS A 56 -27.94 8.80 -18.68
C HIS A 56 -27.42 8.07 -17.43
N ARG A 57 -27.53 8.72 -16.27
CA ARG A 57 -27.21 8.14 -14.96
C ARG A 57 -28.19 7.02 -14.68
N ARG A 58 -27.69 5.81 -14.42
CA ARG A 58 -28.52 4.64 -14.08
C ARG A 58 -29.37 4.98 -12.86
N GLY A 59 -30.66 5.24 -13.08
CA GLY A 59 -31.63 5.36 -12.02
C GLY A 59 -31.70 4.05 -11.26
N GLY A 60 -31.41 4.09 -9.96
CA GLY A 60 -31.61 2.98 -9.04
C GLY A 60 -33.08 2.59 -9.00
N GLY A 61 -33.48 1.65 -9.85
CA GLY A 61 -34.79 1.03 -9.78
C GLY A 61 -34.86 0.09 -8.59
N HIS A 62 -35.27 0.61 -7.43
CA HIS A 62 -35.82 -0.20 -6.35
C HIS A 62 -37.05 -0.94 -6.87
N ARG A 63 -36.89 -2.19 -7.31
CA ARG A 63 -38.03 -3.11 -7.42
C ARG A 63 -38.36 -3.63 -6.02
N ARG A 64 -39.35 -3.00 -5.39
CA ARG A 64 -40.13 -3.59 -4.30
C ARG A 64 -40.65 -4.95 -4.79
N ALA A 65 -40.26 -6.03 -4.13
CA ALA A 65 -40.94 -7.30 -4.27
C ALA A 65 -42.32 -7.16 -3.64
N GLN A 66 -43.36 -7.08 -4.48
CA GLN A 66 -44.75 -7.14 -4.07
C GLN A 66 -45.16 -8.61 -3.88
N ASP A 67 -45.95 -8.81 -2.83
CA ASP A 67 -46.70 -10.02 -2.49
C ASP A 67 -47.36 -10.67 -3.70
N HIS A 68 -47.09 -11.97 -3.88
CA HIS A 68 -48.07 -12.89 -4.43
C HIS A 68 -48.18 -14.09 -3.50
N GLY A 69 -49.26 -14.10 -2.73
CA GLY A 69 -49.72 -15.26 -1.98
C GLY A 69 -50.23 -16.34 -2.93
N VAL A 70 -49.82 -17.58 -2.68
CA VAL A 70 -50.56 -18.78 -3.06
C VAL A 70 -50.69 -19.66 -1.82
N ARG A 71 -51.94 -20.01 -1.50
CA ARG A 71 -52.34 -20.82 -0.36
C ARG A 71 -52.01 -22.31 -0.58
N ALA A 72 -51.59 -22.91 0.53
CA ALA A 72 -51.87 -24.25 1.05
C ALA A 72 -51.62 -25.50 0.17
N GLY A 73 -50.63 -26.29 0.61
CA GLY A 73 -50.56 -27.74 0.43
C GLY A 73 -49.83 -28.33 1.65
N GLU A 74 -50.54 -29.12 2.43
CA GLU A 74 -50.11 -29.71 3.70
C GLU A 74 -49.05 -30.82 3.51
N GLY A 75 -48.17 -30.96 4.50
CA GLY A 75 -47.49 -32.23 4.81
C GLY A 75 -46.04 -32.37 4.33
N ALA A 76 -45.06 -31.97 5.16
CA ALA A 76 -43.84 -32.74 5.38
C ALA A 76 -42.97 -32.13 6.50
N ALA A 77 -42.46 -33.03 7.34
CA ALA A 77 -41.61 -32.83 8.51
C ALA A 77 -40.64 -31.64 8.50
N ARG A 78 -40.66 -30.88 9.61
CA ARG A 78 -39.63 -29.92 10.00
C ARG A 78 -38.29 -30.65 10.19
N ARG A 79 -37.39 -30.58 9.21
CA ARG A 79 -35.95 -30.85 9.42
C ARG A 79 -35.28 -29.56 9.86
N ALA A 80 -34.87 -29.53 11.13
CA ALA A 80 -34.00 -28.48 11.66
C ALA A 80 -32.70 -28.42 10.84
N VAL A 81 -32.41 -27.25 10.26
CA VAL A 81 -31.11 -26.94 9.68
C VAL A 81 -30.12 -26.85 10.86
N ARG A 82 -29.27 -27.86 11.00
CA ARG A 82 -28.12 -27.83 11.93
C ARG A 82 -27.17 -26.72 11.48
N GLN A 83 -26.88 -25.79 12.38
CA GLN A 83 -25.71 -24.90 12.26
C GLN A 83 -24.45 -25.76 12.14
N PRO A 84 -23.50 -25.47 11.24
CA PRO A 84 -22.23 -26.16 11.23
C PRO A 84 -21.44 -25.79 12.50
N ALA A 85 -20.90 -26.83 13.15
CA ALA A 85 -20.05 -26.67 14.34
C ALA A 85 -18.77 -25.89 14.00
N PRO A 86 -18.19 -25.14 14.96
CA PRO A 86 -16.94 -24.45 14.75
C PRO A 86 -15.82 -25.44 14.42
N LEU A 87 -15.05 -25.13 13.37
CA LEU A 87 -13.88 -25.90 12.95
C LEU A 87 -12.85 -25.91 14.09
N GLN A 88 -12.57 -27.09 14.64
CA GLN A 88 -11.47 -27.28 15.57
C GLN A 88 -10.12 -27.26 14.81
N PRO A 89 -9.03 -26.78 15.43
CA PRO A 89 -7.71 -26.76 14.81
C PRO A 89 -7.26 -28.20 14.51
N ARG A 90 -6.83 -28.46 13.28
CA ARG A 90 -6.13 -29.69 12.93
C ARG A 90 -4.68 -29.60 13.43
N GLU A 91 -4.26 -30.57 14.21
CA GLU A 91 -2.85 -30.74 14.61
C GLU A 91 -2.01 -31.12 13.38
N HIS A 92 -0.92 -30.39 13.15
CA HIS A 92 0.08 -30.75 12.15
C HIS A 92 1.00 -31.86 12.71
N PRO A 93 1.42 -32.86 11.91
CA PRO A 93 2.40 -33.83 12.35
C PRO A 93 3.76 -33.15 12.61
N ALA A 94 4.37 -33.52 13.75
CA ALA A 94 5.64 -32.98 14.21
C ALA A 94 6.76 -33.15 13.17
N LEU A 95 7.48 -32.05 12.92
CA LEU A 95 8.74 -32.06 12.17
C LEU A 95 9.76 -32.94 12.89
N GLY A 96 10.33 -33.90 12.16
CA GLY A 96 11.36 -34.82 12.66
C GLY A 96 12.65 -34.10 13.11
N PRO A 97 13.50 -34.79 13.88
CA PRO A 97 14.67 -34.18 14.50
C PRO A 97 15.75 -33.81 13.46
N PRO A 98 16.56 -32.76 13.71
CA PRO A 98 17.59 -32.32 12.78
C PRO A 98 18.75 -33.32 12.68
N LEU A 99 19.28 -33.47 11.47
CA LEU A 99 20.44 -34.30 11.12
C LEU A 99 21.70 -33.82 11.85
N ARG A 100 22.35 -34.75 12.58
CA ARG A 100 23.61 -34.53 13.29
C ARG A 100 24.79 -34.44 12.31
N GLY A 101 25.48 -33.30 12.29
CA GLY A 101 26.82 -33.17 11.73
C GLY A 101 27.87 -33.90 12.59
N ARG A 102 28.88 -34.47 11.93
CA ARG A 102 29.95 -35.31 12.50
C ARG A 102 30.82 -34.57 13.52
N ALA A 103 31.20 -35.32 14.55
CA ALA A 103 32.05 -34.92 15.67
C ALA A 103 33.54 -34.79 15.30
N ALA A 104 34.23 -33.84 15.96
CA ALA A 104 35.64 -33.96 16.31
C ALA A 104 35.72 -34.17 17.84
N GLY A 105 36.50 -35.18 18.27
CA GLY A 105 36.67 -35.60 19.66
C GLY A 105 37.74 -34.81 20.45
N PRO A 106 38.25 -35.33 21.59
CA PRO A 106 37.73 -34.93 22.91
C PRO A 106 38.79 -34.58 24.00
N ARG A 107 38.27 -34.11 25.16
CA ARG A 107 38.76 -34.22 26.58
C ARG A 107 39.39 -32.96 27.23
N PRO A 108 39.42 -32.87 28.60
CA PRO A 108 38.48 -33.38 29.62
C PRO A 108 38.11 -32.35 30.71
N ALA A 109 37.24 -32.81 31.62
CA ALA A 109 36.60 -32.11 32.73
C ALA A 109 37.51 -31.85 33.96
N HIS A 110 37.13 -30.84 34.75
CA HIS A 110 37.13 -30.91 36.22
C HIS A 110 36.03 -30.01 36.81
N ALA A 111 35.20 -30.60 37.66
CA ALA A 111 34.35 -29.96 38.67
C ALA A 111 34.92 -30.40 40.07
N PRO A 112 34.27 -30.17 41.24
CA PRO A 112 33.09 -29.35 41.57
C PRO A 112 33.20 -28.59 42.93
N GLY A 113 32.11 -27.93 43.34
CA GLY A 113 31.75 -27.72 44.75
C GLY A 113 31.13 -26.33 45.01
N GLY A 114 29.95 -26.16 45.59
CA GLY A 114 28.94 -27.08 46.09
C GLY A 114 27.89 -26.33 46.93
N ALA A 115 26.66 -26.85 46.92
CA ALA A 115 25.60 -26.77 47.96
C ALA A 115 25.10 -25.35 48.37
N ALA A 116 23.86 -25.08 48.77
CA ALA A 116 22.66 -25.79 49.25
C ALA A 116 21.62 -24.66 49.49
N ARG A 117 20.31 -24.78 49.71
CA ARG A 117 19.30 -25.84 49.85
C ARG A 117 17.93 -25.13 49.88
N ARG A 118 16.96 -25.69 49.14
CA ARG A 118 15.58 -26.09 49.50
C ARG A 118 14.54 -25.14 50.16
N ARG A 119 13.30 -25.49 49.77
CA ARG A 119 11.94 -25.33 50.36
C ARG A 119 11.23 -24.07 49.84
N GLY A 120 9.98 -24.08 49.38
CA GLY A 120 8.89 -25.07 49.32
C GLY A 120 7.58 -24.31 49.08
N ALA A 121 6.51 -25.04 48.73
CA ALA A 121 5.09 -24.61 48.66
C ALA A 121 4.56 -24.00 47.34
N ARG A 122 3.67 -24.77 46.70
CA ARG A 122 2.48 -24.34 45.94
C ARG A 122 1.31 -24.25 46.96
N PRO A 123 0.24 -23.43 46.77
CA PRO A 123 -0.76 -23.74 45.73
C PRO A 123 -1.62 -22.57 45.17
N ALA A 124 -2.35 -22.93 44.10
CA ALA A 124 -3.74 -22.58 43.75
C ALA A 124 -4.17 -21.17 43.28
N HIS A 125 -5.16 -21.25 42.38
CA HIS A 125 -5.85 -20.22 41.61
C HIS A 125 -6.55 -19.12 42.43
N ALA A 126 -6.63 -17.90 41.84
CA ALA A 126 -7.78 -17.00 42.02
C ALA A 126 -7.97 -16.12 40.77
N ARG A 127 -9.20 -16.11 40.25
CA ARG A 127 -9.72 -15.17 39.25
C ARG A 127 -10.11 -13.86 39.94
N GLN A 128 -9.86 -12.73 39.28
CA GLN A 128 -10.56 -11.43 39.33
C GLN A 128 -9.81 -10.54 38.31
N GLY A 129 -10.38 -10.02 37.23
CA GLY A 129 -11.65 -9.33 37.12
C GLY A 129 -11.42 -7.86 37.48
N GLN A 130 -10.96 -7.03 36.53
CA GLN A 130 -11.07 -5.58 36.65
C GLN A 130 -10.91 -4.87 35.29
N ALA A 131 -11.78 -3.88 35.10
CA ALA A 131 -12.10 -3.17 33.89
C ALA A 131 -11.06 -2.09 33.52
N ARG A 132 -11.18 -1.62 32.28
CA ARG A 132 -10.38 -0.59 31.57
C ARG A 132 -10.27 0.74 32.35
N PRO A 133 -9.38 1.66 31.93
CA PRO A 133 -9.88 2.68 31.01
C PRO A 133 -8.95 3.03 29.84
N ALA A 134 -9.61 3.54 28.80
CA ALA A 134 -9.05 4.04 27.55
C ALA A 134 -8.23 5.32 27.76
N ALA A 135 -7.01 5.35 27.21
CA ALA A 135 -6.18 6.56 27.13
C ALA A 135 -6.34 7.21 25.75
N ARG A 136 -7.15 8.28 25.69
CA ARG A 136 -7.18 9.25 24.60
C ARG A 136 -5.87 10.06 24.61
N ALA A 137 -5.00 9.84 23.65
CA ALA A 137 -3.84 10.71 23.44
C ALA A 137 -4.25 11.95 22.62
N ARG A 138 -4.56 13.06 23.31
CA ARG A 138 -4.71 14.38 22.67
C ARG A 138 -3.32 15.00 22.49
N ARG A 139 -2.88 15.20 21.25
CA ARG A 139 -1.78 16.12 20.92
C ARG A 139 -2.24 17.56 21.25
N ARG A 140 -1.61 18.20 22.24
CA ARG A 140 -1.61 19.66 22.39
C ARG A 140 -0.18 20.15 22.45
N GLY A 141 0.15 21.05 21.52
CA GLY A 141 1.45 21.69 21.42
C GLY A 141 1.76 22.52 22.66
N ARG A 142 3.01 22.40 23.13
CA ARG A 142 3.61 23.28 24.11
C ARG A 142 3.99 24.60 23.42
N ARG A 143 3.41 25.72 23.85
CA ARG A 143 4.05 27.04 23.76
C ARG A 143 4.34 27.51 25.18
N ALA A 144 5.60 27.88 25.40
CA ALA A 144 6.12 28.37 26.67
C ALA A 144 5.49 29.71 27.05
N ALA A 145 5.21 29.89 28.34
CA ALA A 145 4.65 31.09 28.93
C ALA A 145 5.77 31.91 29.59
N HIS A 146 5.82 33.20 29.28
CA HIS A 146 6.38 34.24 30.13
C HIS A 146 5.51 35.50 30.02
N GLY A 147 5.21 36.11 31.17
CA GLY A 147 5.05 37.56 31.28
C GLY A 147 3.62 38.12 31.27
N ALA A 148 3.14 38.41 32.48
CA ALA A 148 2.01 39.23 32.91
C ALA A 148 1.58 40.45 32.05
N GLY A 149 0.27 40.75 32.11
CA GLY A 149 -0.23 42.12 32.30
C GLY A 149 -1.23 42.66 31.27
N GLY A 150 -2.41 43.08 31.73
CA GLY A 150 -3.18 44.18 31.12
C GLY A 150 -4.34 43.78 30.19
N GLY A 151 -5.57 44.02 30.64
CA GLY A 151 -6.76 43.89 29.82
C GLY A 151 -6.92 45.04 28.82
N ALA A 152 -7.39 44.72 27.61
CA ALA A 152 -8.05 45.65 26.71
C ALA A 152 -8.93 44.87 25.74
N ARG A 153 -10.18 45.30 25.61
CA ARG A 153 -11.12 44.86 24.58
C ARG A 153 -10.66 45.46 23.25
N HIS A 154 -10.47 44.66 22.22
CA HIS A 154 -10.35 45.15 20.84
C HIS A 154 -11.14 44.25 19.87
N GLU A 155 -12.20 44.86 19.37
CA GLU A 155 -12.68 44.96 17.98
C GLU A 155 -12.14 43.99 16.92
N GLY A 156 -13.07 43.62 16.03
CA GLY A 156 -12.97 42.53 15.08
C GLY A 156 -11.76 42.59 14.14
N ALA A 157 -11.09 41.45 14.05
CA ALA A 157 -10.09 41.21 13.01
C ALA A 157 -10.78 41.01 11.65
N PRO A 158 -10.24 41.61 10.56
CA PRO A 158 -10.85 41.54 9.24
C PRO A 158 -10.74 40.11 8.70
N ARG A 159 -11.83 39.63 8.10
CA ARG A 159 -11.82 38.42 7.27
C ARG A 159 -10.82 38.65 6.14
N ARG A 160 -9.68 37.96 6.18
CA ARG A 160 -8.78 37.90 5.04
C ARG A 160 -9.47 37.08 3.95
N GLU A 161 -10.02 37.78 2.97
CA GLU A 161 -10.28 37.22 1.64
C GLU A 161 -8.92 36.75 1.08
N GLY A 162 -8.67 35.44 1.17
CA GLY A 162 -7.40 34.84 0.78
C GLY A 162 -7.50 34.29 -0.63
N GLY A 163 -6.83 34.96 -1.58
CA GLY A 163 -6.48 34.36 -2.87
C GLY A 163 -5.81 33.00 -2.64
N ALA A 164 -6.14 32.03 -3.49
CA ALA A 164 -5.70 30.65 -3.34
C ALA A 164 -4.16 30.56 -3.34
N VAL A 165 -3.56 30.46 -2.16
CA VAL A 165 -2.14 30.17 -2.00
C VAL A 165 -1.95 28.71 -2.36
N SER A 166 -1.32 28.44 -3.50
CA SER A 166 -0.92 27.10 -3.92
C SER A 166 0.00 26.48 -2.87
N ARG A 167 -0.36 25.31 -2.34
CA ARG A 167 0.46 24.58 -1.35
C ARG A 167 1.49 23.72 -2.07
N THR A 168 2.76 23.81 -1.68
CA THR A 168 3.84 22.96 -2.21
C THR A 168 4.12 21.81 -1.25
N ILE A 169 4.23 20.59 -1.79
CA ILE A 169 4.58 19.37 -1.03
C ILE A 169 5.68 18.63 -1.78
N ALA A 170 6.66 18.08 -1.05
CA ALA A 170 7.69 17.25 -1.68
C ALA A 170 7.06 15.98 -2.25
N TYR A 171 7.57 15.49 -3.37
CA TYR A 171 7.00 14.36 -4.05
C TYR A 171 8.02 13.25 -4.23
N TYR A 172 7.69 12.07 -3.71
CA TYR A 172 8.48 10.86 -3.88
C TYR A 172 7.71 9.88 -4.79
N PRO A 173 8.04 9.82 -6.09
CA PRO A 173 7.41 8.84 -6.99
C PRO A 173 7.90 7.42 -6.70
N GLY A 174 9.17 7.28 -6.31
CA GLY A 174 9.80 5.97 -6.15
C GLY A 174 9.88 5.18 -7.46
N CYS A 175 10.42 3.97 -7.39
CA CYS A 175 10.69 3.16 -8.58
C CYS A 175 9.42 2.69 -9.31
N SER A 176 8.32 2.46 -8.57
CA SER A 176 7.08 1.96 -9.16
C SER A 176 6.40 2.98 -10.06
N LEU A 177 6.33 4.25 -9.65
CA LEU A 177 5.58 5.25 -10.40
C LEU A 177 6.34 5.72 -11.66
N HIS A 178 7.68 5.68 -11.65
CA HIS A 178 8.47 5.88 -12.88
C HIS A 178 8.48 4.65 -13.80
N GLY A 179 8.22 3.46 -13.26
CA GLY A 179 8.31 2.18 -13.97
C GLY A 179 6.95 1.56 -14.28
N THR A 180 6.47 0.72 -13.36
CA THR A 180 5.33 -0.19 -13.59
C THR A 180 3.96 0.43 -13.38
N ALA A 181 3.87 1.57 -12.70
CA ALA A 181 2.62 2.26 -12.33
C ALA A 181 2.62 3.74 -12.79
N ARG A 182 3.01 3.98 -14.05
CA ARG A 182 3.09 5.33 -14.64
C ARG A 182 1.75 6.07 -14.66
N GLU A 183 0.66 5.33 -14.78
CA GLU A 183 -0.71 5.82 -14.71
C GLU A 183 -1.08 6.36 -13.34
N LEU A 184 -0.49 5.83 -12.27
CA LEU A 184 -0.64 6.38 -10.92
C LEU A 184 0.10 7.72 -10.83
N ASP A 185 1.33 7.80 -11.33
CA ASP A 185 2.10 9.06 -11.39
C ASP A 185 1.36 10.15 -12.18
N SER A 186 0.98 9.84 -13.41
CA SER A 186 0.37 10.81 -14.31
C SER A 186 -0.98 11.29 -13.80
N SER A 187 -1.82 10.39 -13.29
CA SER A 187 -3.12 10.77 -12.73
C SER A 187 -2.98 11.53 -11.40
N PHE A 188 -2.00 11.18 -10.56
CA PHE A 188 -1.75 11.89 -9.31
C PHE A 188 -1.23 13.30 -9.54
N ARG A 189 -0.26 13.49 -10.45
CA ARG A 189 0.23 14.84 -10.80
C ARG A 189 -0.87 15.70 -11.44
N ALA A 190 -1.67 15.12 -12.34
CA ALA A 190 -2.73 15.84 -13.02
C ALA A 190 -3.84 16.28 -12.05
N SER A 191 -4.25 15.40 -11.12
CA SER A 191 -5.22 15.75 -10.07
C SER A 191 -4.65 16.78 -9.09
N ALA A 192 -3.39 16.63 -8.64
CA ALA A 192 -2.75 17.61 -7.78
C ALA A 192 -2.72 19.01 -8.43
N ALA A 193 -2.33 19.10 -9.70
CA ALA A 193 -2.34 20.36 -10.44
C ALA A 193 -3.75 20.98 -10.52
N ALA A 194 -4.77 20.17 -10.84
CA ALA A 194 -6.16 20.63 -10.89
C ALA A 194 -6.71 21.09 -9.52
N LEU A 195 -6.15 20.56 -8.43
CA LEU A 195 -6.48 20.91 -7.04
C LEU A 195 -5.65 22.10 -6.52
N GLY A 196 -4.72 22.65 -7.30
CA GLY A 196 -3.84 23.74 -6.87
C GLY A 196 -2.74 23.29 -5.90
N LEU A 197 -2.34 22.02 -5.97
CA LEU A 197 -1.24 21.44 -5.19
C LEU A 197 0.01 21.30 -6.09
N VAL A 198 1.12 21.90 -5.67
CA VAL A 198 2.41 21.78 -6.36
C VAL A 198 3.20 20.61 -5.78
N LEU A 199 3.37 19.57 -6.58
CA LEU A 199 4.21 18.42 -6.24
C LEU A 199 5.65 18.67 -6.72
N GLN A 200 6.56 18.93 -5.79
CA GLN A 200 7.98 19.13 -6.10
C GLN A 200 8.74 17.82 -5.91
N GLU A 201 9.17 17.20 -7.00
CA GLU A 201 9.90 15.93 -6.92
C GLU A 201 11.24 16.08 -6.19
N ILE A 202 11.56 15.12 -5.32
CA ILE A 202 12.82 15.09 -4.57
C ILE A 202 13.98 14.86 -5.56
N PRO A 203 14.94 15.79 -5.67
CA PRO A 203 16.05 15.64 -6.61
C PRO A 203 16.91 14.41 -6.30
N GLY A 204 17.16 13.59 -7.33
CA GLY A 204 18.03 12.41 -7.21
C GLY A 204 17.56 11.43 -6.13
N TRP A 205 16.25 11.25 -5.97
CA TRP A 205 15.71 10.30 -5.00
C TRP A 205 16.21 8.88 -5.26
N ALA A 206 16.41 8.11 -4.19
CA ALA A 206 16.78 6.69 -4.25
C ALA A 206 15.59 5.79 -3.89
N CYS A 207 15.60 4.54 -4.36
CA CYS A 207 14.57 3.56 -4.03
C CYS A 207 14.48 3.34 -2.51
N CYS A 208 13.26 3.28 -1.98
CA CYS A 208 12.96 3.06 -0.55
C CYS A 208 13.44 1.72 0.02
N GLY A 209 13.97 0.81 -0.82
CA GLY A 209 14.49 -0.48 -0.38
C GLY A 209 13.43 -1.53 -0.01
N ASN A 210 12.16 -1.31 -0.35
CA ASN A 210 11.11 -2.29 -0.07
C ASN A 210 11.40 -3.66 -0.73
N THR A 211 10.95 -4.73 -0.08
CA THR A 211 11.23 -6.16 -0.35
C THR A 211 12.69 -6.58 -0.22
N ALA A 212 13.58 -6.07 -1.06
CA ALA A 212 14.94 -6.61 -1.20
C ALA A 212 15.87 -6.15 -0.07
N VAL A 213 15.86 -4.86 0.28
CA VAL A 213 16.81 -4.32 1.26
C VAL A 213 16.36 -4.64 2.68
N HIS A 214 15.09 -4.42 3.02
CA HIS A 214 14.61 -4.63 4.39
C HIS A 214 14.61 -6.09 4.86
N SER A 215 14.73 -7.05 3.95
CA SER A 215 14.89 -8.47 4.31
C SER A 215 16.36 -8.87 4.51
N ARG A 216 17.31 -7.99 4.20
CA ARG A 216 18.76 -8.30 4.18
C ARG A 216 19.58 -7.39 5.08
N ASP A 217 19.27 -6.11 5.12
CA ASP A 217 20.05 -5.10 5.85
C ASP A 217 19.13 -4.10 6.54
N ARG A 218 19.10 -4.16 7.87
CA ARG A 218 18.26 -3.29 8.71
C ARG A 218 18.74 -1.83 8.68
N LEU A 219 20.05 -1.59 8.67
CA LEU A 219 20.59 -0.24 8.67
C LEU A 219 20.28 0.42 7.34
N LEU A 220 20.57 -0.25 6.22
CA LEU A 220 20.30 0.30 4.90
C LEU A 220 18.80 0.49 4.64
N ALA A 221 17.95 -0.43 5.12
CA ALA A 221 16.50 -0.29 5.01
C ALA A 221 15.93 0.92 5.77
N THR A 222 16.65 1.41 6.77
CA THR A 222 16.32 2.62 7.52
C THR A 222 16.97 3.85 6.87
N ALA A 223 18.23 3.74 6.46
CA ALA A 223 19.00 4.85 5.89
C ALA A 223 18.44 5.34 4.55
N LEU A 224 17.97 4.43 3.68
CA LEU A 224 17.41 4.82 2.37
C LEU A 224 16.21 5.78 2.48
N PRO A 225 15.12 5.46 3.20
CA PRO A 225 14.02 6.43 3.37
C PRO A 225 14.44 7.67 4.17
N VAL A 226 15.32 7.53 5.17
CA VAL A 226 15.77 8.69 5.97
C VAL A 226 16.60 9.65 5.14
N ASN A 227 17.42 9.17 4.20
CA ASN A 227 18.14 10.01 3.25
C ASN A 227 17.18 10.93 2.47
N GLU A 228 16.03 10.40 2.04
CA GLU A 228 15.04 11.21 1.34
C GLU A 228 14.34 12.21 2.27
N LEU A 229 14.05 11.82 3.52
CA LEU A 229 13.52 12.75 4.53
C LEU A 229 14.49 13.90 4.84
N VAL A 230 15.80 13.62 4.92
CA VAL A 230 16.85 14.64 5.09
C VAL A 230 16.86 15.61 3.91
N LYS A 231 16.75 15.13 2.66
CA LYS A 231 16.69 16.02 1.48
C LYS A 231 15.46 16.92 1.52
N VAL A 232 14.29 16.37 1.88
CA VAL A 232 13.04 17.14 2.01
C VAL A 232 13.20 18.23 3.06
N GLU A 233 13.71 17.88 4.24
CA GLU A 233 13.88 18.80 5.37
C GLU A 233 14.92 19.88 5.10
N GLN A 234 16.11 19.50 4.62
CA GLN A 234 17.29 20.37 4.64
C GLN A 234 17.58 21.02 3.29
N ASP A 235 17.39 20.29 2.19
CA ASP A 235 17.72 20.78 0.85
C ASP A 235 16.51 21.50 0.23
N MET A 236 15.32 20.90 0.35
CA MET A 236 14.08 21.47 -0.19
C MET A 236 13.38 22.43 0.77
N ARG A 237 13.69 22.34 2.08
CA ARG A 237 13.06 23.14 3.15
C ARG A 237 11.53 23.01 3.17
N LEU A 238 11.04 21.79 2.95
CA LEU A 238 9.62 21.44 3.01
C LEU A 238 9.34 20.59 4.25
N ASP A 239 8.11 20.67 4.75
CA ASP A 239 7.66 20.00 5.99
C ASP A 239 6.78 18.78 5.73
N ALA A 240 6.53 18.43 4.46
CA ALA A 240 5.71 17.29 4.07
C ALA A 240 6.21 16.65 2.77
N VAL A 241 6.02 15.33 2.68
CA VAL A 241 6.31 14.52 1.49
C VAL A 241 5.13 13.62 1.14
N ALA A 242 4.66 13.71 -0.11
CA ALA A 242 3.69 12.81 -0.71
C ALA A 242 4.40 11.56 -1.24
N VAL A 243 3.98 10.40 -0.74
CA VAL A 243 4.54 9.07 -1.03
C VAL A 243 3.40 8.13 -1.47
N PRO A 244 2.95 8.17 -2.74
CA PRO A 244 1.73 7.46 -3.14
C PRO A 244 1.80 5.93 -3.11
N CYS A 245 3.01 5.37 -3.16
CA CYS A 245 3.19 3.94 -3.04
C CYS A 245 3.11 3.53 -1.56
N ALA A 246 2.12 2.72 -1.19
CA ALA A 246 1.94 2.25 0.18
C ALA A 246 3.19 1.55 0.76
N ALA A 247 3.94 0.83 -0.06
CA ALA A 247 5.18 0.20 0.38
C ALA A 247 6.29 1.22 0.67
N CYS A 248 6.42 2.25 -0.18
CA CYS A 248 7.35 3.35 0.06
C CYS A 248 6.94 4.15 1.30
N PHE A 249 5.66 4.50 1.44
CA PHE A 249 5.11 5.18 2.61
C PHE A 249 5.47 4.42 3.89
N ASN A 250 5.22 3.12 3.89
CA ASN A 250 5.52 2.26 5.03
C ASN A 250 7.01 2.27 5.38
N ARG A 251 7.93 2.26 4.39
CA ARG A 251 9.37 2.38 4.64
C ARG A 251 9.76 3.76 5.17
N PHE A 252 9.16 4.83 4.67
CA PHE A 252 9.35 6.19 5.19
C PHE A 252 8.92 6.30 6.66
N GLN A 253 7.73 5.78 7.00
CA GLN A 253 7.25 5.73 8.38
C GLN A 253 8.18 4.90 9.29
N HIS A 254 8.66 3.75 8.82
CA HIS A 254 9.65 2.96 9.55
C HIS A 254 10.98 3.71 9.76
N GLY A 255 11.46 4.42 8.74
CA GLY A 255 12.65 5.26 8.83
C GLY A 255 12.50 6.35 9.89
N ALA A 256 11.44 7.16 9.77
CA ALA A 256 11.13 8.24 10.71
C ALA A 256 10.92 7.72 12.14
N HIS A 257 10.27 6.58 12.31
CA HIS A 257 10.06 5.95 13.61
C HIS A 257 11.37 5.42 14.23
N ALA A 258 12.22 4.78 13.42
CA ALA A 258 13.44 4.14 13.91
C ALA A 258 14.48 5.15 14.41
N VAL A 259 14.62 6.30 13.74
CA VAL A 259 15.57 7.34 14.17
C VAL A 259 15.09 8.16 15.38
N ALA A 260 13.93 7.84 15.94
CA ALA A 260 13.57 8.33 17.27
C ALA A 260 14.46 7.71 18.37
N ASP A 261 15.05 6.55 18.11
CA ASP A 261 16.11 5.96 18.93
C ASP A 261 17.46 6.64 18.62
N PRO A 262 18.15 7.25 19.62
CA PRO A 262 19.38 8.00 19.39
C PRO A 262 20.49 7.17 18.74
N GLN A 263 20.67 5.92 19.15
CA GLN A 263 21.71 5.06 18.59
C GLN A 263 21.45 4.76 17.11
N THR A 264 20.21 4.39 16.77
CA THR A 264 19.80 4.19 15.38
C THR A 264 19.95 5.47 14.55
N ALA A 265 19.64 6.63 15.14
CA ALA A 265 19.82 7.92 14.47
C ALA A 265 21.29 8.21 14.13
N ASP A 266 22.22 7.88 15.04
CA ASP A 266 23.65 8.09 14.83
C ASP A 266 24.22 7.13 13.78
N ASP A 267 23.83 5.85 13.82
CA ASP A 267 24.20 4.85 12.81
C ASP A 267 23.69 5.26 11.41
N VAL A 268 22.44 5.71 11.32
CA VAL A 268 21.86 6.19 10.06
C VAL A 268 22.55 7.46 9.59
N ALA A 269 22.86 8.40 10.49
CA ALA A 269 23.58 9.62 10.14
C ALA A 269 24.99 9.33 9.61
N ALA A 270 25.66 8.28 10.10
CA ALA A 270 26.96 7.86 9.57
C ALA A 270 26.88 7.37 8.11
N VAL A 271 25.77 6.72 7.72
CA VAL A 271 25.53 6.25 6.33
C VAL A 271 25.03 7.38 5.43
N VAL A 272 24.10 8.19 5.93
CA VAL A 272 23.46 9.29 5.17
C VAL A 272 24.39 10.52 5.06
N GLY A 273 25.34 10.66 5.98
CA GLY A 273 26.25 11.80 6.11
C GLY A 273 25.65 13.01 6.84
N ARG A 274 24.35 12.95 7.18
CA ARG A 274 23.60 14.02 7.87
C ARG A 274 22.50 13.43 8.74
N ARG A 275 22.14 14.12 9.83
CA ARG A 275 21.09 13.70 10.76
C ARG A 275 19.73 14.23 10.31
N TYR A 276 18.67 13.43 10.46
CA TYR A 276 17.29 13.85 10.24
C TYR A 276 16.73 14.51 11.51
N GLY A 277 16.11 15.70 11.37
CA GLY A 277 15.54 16.48 12.46
C GLY A 277 14.15 16.03 12.91
N GLY A 278 13.45 15.21 12.12
CA GLY A 278 12.13 14.67 12.48
C GLY A 278 10.95 15.56 12.12
N GLY A 279 11.14 16.62 11.33
CA GLY A 279 10.10 17.62 11.04
C GLY A 279 9.18 17.32 9.84
N VAL A 280 9.51 16.32 9.02
CA VAL A 280 8.79 16.04 7.77
C VAL A 280 7.63 15.08 8.00
N THR A 281 6.44 15.50 7.61
CA THR A 281 5.21 14.70 7.60
C THR A 281 5.19 13.80 6.35
N VAL A 282 5.12 12.49 6.54
CA VAL A 282 5.01 11.52 5.45
C VAL A 282 3.54 11.25 5.16
N MET A 283 3.09 11.54 3.94
CA MET A 283 1.68 11.41 3.53
C MET A 283 1.55 10.33 2.46
N ASN A 284 0.67 9.35 2.66
CA ASN A 284 0.30 8.42 1.59
C ASN A 284 -0.70 9.06 0.61
N LEU A 285 -1.07 8.35 -0.46
CA LEU A 285 -2.00 8.86 -1.48
C LEU A 285 -3.34 9.32 -0.90
N VAL A 286 -3.88 8.58 0.08
CA VAL A 286 -5.16 8.90 0.73
C VAL A 286 -5.02 10.15 1.58
N ASP A 287 -3.97 10.24 2.42
CA ASP A 287 -3.71 11.41 3.29
C ASP A 287 -3.59 12.70 2.47
N VAL A 288 -2.98 12.63 1.28
CA VAL A 288 -2.86 13.82 0.41
C VAL A 288 -4.25 14.35 0.02
N TYR A 289 -5.15 13.48 -0.43
CA TYR A 289 -6.49 13.92 -0.82
C TYR A 289 -7.40 14.25 0.37
N HIS A 290 -7.28 13.48 1.45
CA HIS A 290 -8.12 13.61 2.64
C HIS A 290 -7.69 14.80 3.51
N ASP A 291 -6.40 14.90 3.85
CA ASP A 291 -5.89 15.85 4.85
C ASP A 291 -5.17 17.05 4.23
N ALA A 292 -4.34 16.81 3.21
CA ALA A 292 -3.52 17.90 2.65
C ALA A 292 -4.33 18.83 1.75
N VAL A 293 -5.22 18.25 0.93
CA VAL A 293 -6.22 18.98 0.12
C VAL A 293 -7.44 19.32 0.98
N GLY A 294 -7.97 18.36 1.73
CA GLY A 294 -9.20 18.52 2.51
C GLY A 294 -10.45 18.16 1.71
N LEU A 295 -11.42 17.50 2.37
CA LEU A 295 -12.65 17.03 1.73
C LEU A 295 -13.51 18.18 1.17
N GLU A 296 -13.59 19.31 1.84
CA GLU A 296 -14.36 20.47 1.38
C GLU A 296 -13.75 21.12 0.14
N ALA A 297 -12.42 21.28 0.14
CA ALA A 297 -11.70 21.84 -1.01
C ALA A 297 -11.75 20.88 -2.20
N LEU A 298 -11.66 19.57 -1.95
CA LEU A 298 -11.86 18.55 -2.96
C LEU A 298 -13.27 18.64 -3.56
N ALA A 299 -14.31 18.69 -2.72
CA ALA A 299 -15.71 18.80 -3.15
C ALA A 299 -15.94 20.04 -4.05
N ALA A 300 -15.37 21.18 -3.67
CA ALA A 300 -15.48 22.43 -4.43
C ALA A 300 -14.83 22.36 -5.83
N ARG A 301 -13.91 21.41 -6.06
CA ARG A 301 -13.22 21.21 -7.33
C ARG A 301 -13.81 20.07 -8.17
N VAL A 302 -14.76 19.30 -7.63
CA VAL A 302 -15.43 18.24 -8.39
C VAL A 302 -16.32 18.86 -9.46
N THR A 303 -15.98 18.61 -10.73
CA THR A 303 -16.75 19.05 -11.90
C THR A 303 -17.48 17.89 -12.59
N ARG A 304 -17.06 16.64 -12.32
CA ARG A 304 -17.56 15.42 -12.96
C ARG A 304 -17.79 14.31 -11.93
N PRO A 305 -18.83 14.41 -11.10
CA PRO A 305 -19.10 13.42 -10.05
C PRO A 305 -19.51 12.06 -10.64
N PHE A 306 -19.10 10.98 -9.98
CA PHE A 306 -19.47 9.60 -10.32
C PHE A 306 -20.81 9.24 -9.70
N ALA A 307 -21.92 9.57 -10.37
CA ALA A 307 -23.25 9.41 -9.78
C ALA A 307 -23.60 7.94 -9.45
N GLY A 308 -23.50 7.58 -8.17
CA GLY A 308 -23.95 6.27 -7.65
C GLY A 308 -23.04 5.10 -7.99
N LEU A 309 -21.79 5.34 -8.42
CA LEU A 309 -20.85 4.26 -8.71
C LEU A 309 -20.47 3.55 -7.41
N ARG A 310 -20.86 2.28 -7.26
CA ARG A 310 -20.53 1.49 -6.06
C ARG A 310 -19.10 0.98 -6.11
N VAL A 311 -18.29 1.29 -5.11
CA VAL A 311 -16.86 0.98 -5.10
C VAL A 311 -16.40 0.30 -3.81
N ALA A 312 -15.54 -0.71 -3.94
CA ALA A 312 -14.82 -1.30 -2.82
C ALA A 312 -13.50 -0.56 -2.60
N CYS A 313 -13.38 0.15 -1.48
CA CYS A 313 -12.18 0.89 -1.12
C CYS A 313 -11.10 -0.06 -0.55
N TYR A 314 -10.08 -0.38 -1.35
CA TYR A 314 -8.99 -1.28 -0.97
C TYR A 314 -7.70 -0.51 -0.61
N TYR A 315 -7.49 -0.37 0.69
CA TYR A 315 -6.33 0.31 1.29
C TYR A 315 -5.07 -0.56 1.20
N GLY A 316 -5.26 -1.88 1.26
CA GLY A 316 -4.18 -2.85 1.39
C GLY A 316 -3.52 -2.80 2.77
N CYS A 317 -2.50 -3.63 2.95
CA CYS A 317 -1.96 -3.91 4.29
C CYS A 317 -0.96 -2.87 4.80
N LEU A 318 -0.22 -2.19 3.91
CA LEU A 318 0.95 -1.39 4.31
C LEU A 318 0.63 0.06 4.70
N LEU A 319 -0.58 0.55 4.39
CA LEU A 319 -1.03 1.86 4.85
C LEU A 319 -1.38 1.84 6.33
N SER A 320 -1.97 0.74 6.83
CA SER A 320 -2.42 0.64 8.21
C SER A 320 -1.51 -0.13 9.15
N ARG A 321 -0.58 -0.97 8.64
CA ARG A 321 0.22 -1.87 9.48
C ARG A 321 1.73 -1.66 9.34
N PRO A 322 2.50 -1.70 10.45
CA PRO A 322 2.04 -1.83 11.84
C PRO A 322 1.57 -0.48 12.41
N PRO A 323 0.45 -0.43 13.16
CA PRO A 323 -0.17 0.84 13.60
C PRO A 323 0.74 1.69 14.50
N LYS A 324 1.67 1.07 15.24
CA LYS A 324 2.67 1.79 16.05
C LYS A 324 3.64 2.62 15.21
N VAL A 325 3.79 2.30 13.93
CA VAL A 325 4.71 2.96 12.99
C VAL A 325 3.93 3.80 11.98
N THR A 326 2.87 3.25 11.38
CA THR A 326 2.05 3.98 10.40
C THR A 326 1.19 5.05 11.02
N LEU A 327 0.91 4.96 12.33
CA LEU A 327 0.03 5.85 13.09
C LEU A 327 -1.42 5.85 12.58
N ALA A 328 -1.84 4.77 11.91
CA ALA A 328 -3.21 4.60 11.45
C ALA A 328 -4.19 4.58 12.63
N GLU A 329 -5.26 5.38 12.53
CA GLU A 329 -6.27 5.53 13.58
C GLU A 329 -7.07 4.24 13.78
N ASP A 330 -7.60 3.69 12.68
CA ASP A 330 -8.23 2.38 12.63
C ASP A 330 -7.48 1.47 11.64
N PRO A 331 -6.62 0.58 12.13
CA PRO A 331 -5.82 -0.25 11.25
C PRO A 331 -6.57 -1.43 10.62
N GLU A 332 -7.75 -1.76 11.15
CA GLU A 332 -8.59 -2.87 10.67
C GLU A 332 -9.63 -2.36 9.67
N TYR A 333 -10.26 -1.21 9.98
CA TYR A 333 -11.36 -0.64 9.20
C TYR A 333 -11.22 0.87 8.96
N PRO A 334 -10.25 1.30 8.12
CA PRO A 334 -10.09 2.71 7.78
C PRO A 334 -11.23 3.25 6.89
N THR A 335 -11.53 4.54 7.03
CA THR A 335 -12.64 5.23 6.32
C THR A 335 -12.21 6.42 5.47
N HIS A 336 -10.96 6.89 5.57
CA HIS A 336 -10.53 8.13 4.91
C HIS A 336 -10.65 8.07 3.38
N MET A 337 -10.36 6.91 2.76
CA MET A 337 -10.56 6.73 1.31
C MET A 337 -12.05 6.63 0.96
N ASP A 338 -12.88 6.04 1.83
CA ASP A 338 -14.33 5.99 1.66
C ASP A 338 -14.94 7.40 1.66
N GLU A 339 -14.44 8.27 2.52
CA GLU A 339 -14.82 9.68 2.60
C GLU A 339 -14.40 10.44 1.34
N VAL A 340 -13.17 10.23 0.87
CA VAL A 340 -12.70 10.80 -0.40
C VAL A 340 -13.60 10.37 -1.56
N VAL A 341 -13.84 9.07 -1.77
CA VAL A 341 -14.64 8.61 -2.92
C VAL A 341 -16.11 9.05 -2.81
N ARG A 342 -16.65 9.20 -1.59
CA ARG A 342 -17.99 9.75 -1.37
C ARG A 342 -18.09 11.21 -1.84
N VAL A 343 -17.07 12.02 -1.59
CA VAL A 343 -16.98 13.40 -2.12
C VAL A 343 -16.95 13.41 -3.66
N LEU A 344 -16.36 12.39 -4.29
CA LEU A 344 -16.36 12.25 -5.74
C LEU A 344 -17.73 11.82 -6.31
N GLY A 345 -18.71 11.51 -5.46
CA GLY A 345 -20.05 11.06 -5.83
C GLY A 345 -20.26 9.53 -5.80
N CYS A 346 -19.20 8.75 -5.55
CA CYS A 346 -19.28 7.30 -5.45
C CYS A 346 -20.01 6.82 -4.19
N GLU A 347 -20.47 5.58 -4.22
CA GLU A 347 -21.04 4.87 -3.06
C GLU A 347 -20.02 3.82 -2.55
N PRO A 348 -19.22 4.11 -1.53
CA PRO A 348 -18.32 3.10 -0.97
C PRO A 348 -19.14 1.97 -0.31
N VAL A 349 -18.87 0.73 -0.71
CA VAL A 349 -19.54 -0.44 -0.12
C VAL A 349 -18.88 -0.84 1.20
N ASP A 350 -19.69 -1.37 2.13
CA ASP A 350 -19.18 -2.04 3.32
C ASP A 350 -18.76 -3.47 2.98
N TRP A 351 -17.53 -3.86 3.33
CA TRP A 351 -16.92 -5.11 2.88
C TRP A 351 -15.73 -5.53 3.75
N ASN A 352 -15.31 -6.79 3.63
CA ASN A 352 -14.48 -7.44 4.65
C ASN A 352 -12.96 -7.30 4.44
N TYR A 353 -12.50 -6.98 3.23
CA TYR A 353 -11.09 -7.09 2.85
C TYR A 353 -10.37 -5.74 2.67
N LYS A 354 -10.85 -4.66 3.31
CA LYS A 354 -10.29 -3.30 3.16
C LYS A 354 -8.77 -3.23 3.35
N THR A 355 -8.23 -3.93 4.35
CA THR A 355 -6.80 -3.88 4.75
C THR A 355 -6.06 -5.20 4.56
N ASP A 356 -6.72 -6.19 3.95
CA ASP A 356 -6.15 -7.52 3.73
C ASP A 356 -5.00 -7.48 2.73
N CYS A 357 -4.08 -8.45 2.83
CA CYS A 357 -2.93 -8.51 1.94
C CYS A 357 -3.33 -9.06 0.55
N CYS A 358 -2.99 -8.34 -0.52
CA CYS A 358 -3.24 -8.81 -1.88
C CYS A 358 -2.32 -9.96 -2.29
N GLY A 359 -1.24 -10.23 -1.55
CA GLY A 359 -0.26 -11.26 -1.88
C GLY A 359 0.77 -10.85 -2.95
N ALA A 360 0.92 -9.55 -3.26
CA ALA A 360 1.83 -9.10 -4.31
C ALA A 360 3.30 -9.51 -4.09
N SER A 361 3.76 -9.60 -2.83
CA SER A 361 5.12 -10.09 -2.51
C SER A 361 5.32 -11.56 -2.86
N LEU A 362 4.24 -12.32 -2.95
CA LEU A 362 4.22 -13.75 -3.28
C LEU A 362 4.02 -14.00 -4.77
N ALA A 363 3.74 -12.96 -5.57
CA ALA A 363 3.31 -13.09 -6.96
C ALA A 363 4.35 -13.72 -7.92
N LEU A 364 5.60 -13.88 -7.47
CA LEU A 364 6.66 -14.54 -8.23
C LEU A 364 6.97 -15.96 -7.73
N CYS A 365 6.96 -16.17 -6.41
CA CYS A 365 7.39 -17.43 -5.80
C CYS A 365 6.21 -18.37 -5.50
N GLU A 366 5.06 -17.82 -5.12
CA GLU A 366 3.89 -18.57 -4.65
C GLU A 366 2.63 -18.07 -5.39
N GLN A 367 2.63 -18.27 -6.71
CA GLN A 367 1.60 -17.71 -7.60
C GLN A 367 0.19 -18.19 -7.25
N GLU A 368 0.03 -19.46 -6.91
CA GLU A 368 -1.26 -20.05 -6.53
C GLU A 368 -1.84 -19.39 -5.28
N VAL A 369 -1.00 -19.11 -4.28
CA VAL A 369 -1.40 -18.39 -3.07
C VAL A 369 -1.85 -16.97 -3.41
N ALA A 370 -1.09 -16.26 -4.25
CA ALA A 370 -1.44 -14.91 -4.68
C ALA A 370 -2.77 -14.87 -5.47
N VAL A 371 -2.98 -15.81 -6.40
CA VAL A 371 -4.23 -15.95 -7.16
C VAL A 371 -5.41 -16.26 -6.23
N GLY A 372 -5.23 -17.18 -5.28
CA GLY A 372 -6.25 -17.51 -4.29
C GLY A 372 -6.64 -16.33 -3.38
N LEU A 373 -5.67 -15.51 -2.96
CA LEU A 373 -5.91 -14.28 -2.21
C LEU A 373 -6.73 -13.27 -3.03
N VAL A 374 -6.30 -12.98 -4.26
CA VAL A 374 -7.01 -12.06 -5.17
C VAL A 374 -8.44 -12.54 -5.44
N GLY A 375 -8.63 -13.83 -5.67
CA GLY A 375 -9.94 -14.43 -5.88
C GLY A 375 -10.89 -14.23 -4.69
N ARG A 376 -10.40 -14.35 -3.45
CA ARG A 376 -11.22 -14.07 -2.25
C ARG A 376 -11.61 -12.59 -2.16
N ILE A 377 -10.63 -11.69 -2.31
CA ILE A 377 -10.84 -10.24 -2.20
C ILE A 377 -11.87 -9.76 -3.22
N VAL A 378 -11.70 -10.13 -4.49
CA VAL A 378 -12.59 -9.66 -5.57
C VAL A 378 -13.97 -10.30 -5.48
N ARG A 379 -14.08 -11.56 -5.04
CA ARG A 379 -15.37 -12.24 -4.83
C ARG A 379 -16.17 -11.57 -3.71
N ASP A 380 -15.53 -11.22 -2.60
CA ASP A 380 -16.18 -10.51 -1.49
C ASP A 380 -16.64 -9.12 -1.90
N ALA A 381 -15.76 -8.32 -2.53
CA ALA A 381 -16.12 -6.99 -3.04
C ALA A 381 -17.36 -7.04 -3.96
N ARG A 382 -17.40 -8.03 -4.86
CA ARG A 382 -18.55 -8.26 -5.75
C ARG A 382 -19.80 -8.71 -4.98
N ALA A 383 -19.66 -9.61 -4.01
CA ALA A 383 -20.78 -10.07 -3.17
C ALA A 383 -21.41 -8.91 -2.37
N CYS A 384 -20.60 -7.94 -1.96
CA CYS A 384 -21.05 -6.69 -1.33
C CYS A 384 -21.60 -5.65 -2.35
N GLY A 385 -21.68 -5.99 -3.63
CA GLY A 385 -22.27 -5.15 -4.67
C GLY A 385 -21.35 -4.10 -5.28
N ALA A 386 -20.02 -4.21 -5.10
CA ALA A 386 -19.07 -3.31 -5.74
C ALA A 386 -19.07 -3.50 -7.26
N GLU A 387 -19.01 -2.38 -7.98
CA GLU A 387 -18.87 -2.32 -9.44
C GLU A 387 -17.42 -2.09 -9.86
N ALA A 388 -16.58 -1.61 -8.93
CA ALA A 388 -15.14 -1.45 -9.09
C ALA A 388 -14.40 -1.60 -7.76
N VAL A 389 -13.11 -1.92 -7.81
CA VAL A 389 -12.19 -1.82 -6.68
C VAL A 389 -11.31 -0.59 -6.85
N VAL A 390 -11.20 0.23 -5.80
CA VAL A 390 -10.36 1.43 -5.77
C VAL A 390 -9.13 1.13 -4.93
N ALA A 391 -7.96 1.13 -5.56
CA ALA A 391 -6.70 0.80 -4.91
C ALA A 391 -5.87 2.05 -4.60
N ALA A 392 -5.28 2.07 -3.40
CA ALA A 392 -4.35 3.11 -2.96
C ALA A 392 -2.86 2.68 -3.05
N CYS A 393 -2.55 1.58 -3.74
CA CYS A 393 -1.20 1.04 -3.84
C CYS A 393 -0.91 0.46 -5.23
N PRO A 394 0.25 0.76 -5.86
CA PRO A 394 0.62 0.25 -7.18
C PRO A 394 0.68 -1.28 -7.24
N LEU A 395 1.29 -1.92 -6.24
CA LEU A 395 1.36 -3.38 -6.19
C LEU A 395 -0.01 -4.03 -5.98
N CYS A 396 -0.86 -3.39 -5.19
CA CYS A 396 -2.23 -3.84 -4.96
C CYS A 396 -3.06 -3.78 -6.24
N GLN A 397 -3.02 -2.66 -6.95
CA GLN A 397 -3.77 -2.49 -8.20
C GLN A 397 -3.32 -3.53 -9.22
N VAL A 398 -2.02 -3.63 -9.51
CA VAL A 398 -1.50 -4.58 -10.51
C VAL A 398 -1.88 -6.02 -10.16
N ASN A 399 -1.77 -6.40 -8.90
CA ASN A 399 -2.04 -7.77 -8.48
C ASN A 399 -3.54 -8.09 -8.53
N LEU A 400 -4.40 -7.19 -8.04
CA LEU A 400 -5.85 -7.37 -8.10
C LEU A 400 -6.39 -7.29 -9.52
N ASP A 401 -5.78 -6.54 -10.42
CA ASP A 401 -6.21 -6.43 -11.82
C ASP A 401 -5.76 -7.67 -12.63
N SER A 402 -4.45 -7.91 -12.68
CA SER A 402 -3.85 -8.89 -13.60
C SER A 402 -4.12 -10.35 -13.20
N ARG A 403 -4.24 -10.64 -11.90
CA ARG A 403 -4.36 -12.03 -11.42
C ARG A 403 -5.78 -12.58 -11.50
N GLN A 404 -6.77 -11.75 -11.82
CA GLN A 404 -8.13 -12.22 -12.08
C GLN A 404 -8.19 -13.18 -13.28
N GLU A 405 -7.26 -13.08 -14.24
CA GLU A 405 -7.13 -14.09 -15.32
C GLU A 405 -6.77 -15.47 -14.77
N GLY A 406 -5.91 -15.51 -13.74
CA GLY A 406 -5.57 -16.74 -13.04
C GLY A 406 -6.80 -17.38 -12.43
N VAL A 407 -7.60 -16.57 -11.71
CA VAL A 407 -8.85 -17.02 -11.09
C VAL A 407 -9.86 -17.51 -12.13
N ALA A 408 -9.99 -16.80 -13.25
CA ALA A 408 -10.93 -17.15 -14.32
C ALA A 408 -10.59 -18.46 -15.04
N ARG A 409 -9.32 -18.89 -15.03
CA ARG A 409 -8.92 -20.20 -15.57
C ARG A 409 -9.43 -21.35 -14.71
N ASP A 410 -9.50 -21.14 -13.41
CA ASP A 410 -9.90 -22.17 -12.44
C ASP A 410 -11.41 -22.11 -12.14
N ASP A 411 -12.06 -20.96 -12.37
CA ASP A 411 -13.48 -20.71 -12.14
C ASP A 411 -14.13 -20.10 -13.41
N PRO A 412 -14.76 -20.91 -14.28
CA PRO A 412 -15.43 -20.42 -15.49
C PRO A 412 -16.59 -19.46 -15.23
N ALA A 413 -17.16 -19.46 -14.01
CA ALA A 413 -18.20 -18.53 -13.60
C ALA A 413 -17.62 -17.20 -13.09
N TRP A 414 -16.30 -17.03 -13.12
CA TRP A 414 -15.63 -15.83 -12.64
C TRP A 414 -16.08 -14.59 -13.39
N GLN A 415 -16.51 -13.59 -12.64
CA GLN A 415 -16.86 -12.29 -13.18
C GLN A 415 -15.86 -11.25 -12.67
N PRO A 416 -14.96 -10.74 -13.54
CA PRO A 416 -13.92 -9.82 -13.08
C PRO A 416 -14.51 -8.47 -12.67
N LEU A 417 -13.89 -7.82 -11.67
CA LEU A 417 -14.14 -6.43 -11.32
C LEU A 417 -13.00 -5.54 -11.85
N PRO A 418 -13.32 -4.35 -12.38
CA PRO A 418 -12.31 -3.37 -12.73
C PRO A 418 -11.60 -2.86 -11.47
N VAL A 419 -10.28 -2.72 -11.55
CA VAL A 419 -9.45 -2.21 -10.46
C VAL A 419 -8.76 -0.93 -10.91
N VAL A 420 -9.02 0.17 -10.20
CA VAL A 420 -8.56 1.51 -10.59
C VAL A 420 -7.82 2.17 -9.44
N TYR A 421 -6.92 3.10 -9.77
CA TYR A 421 -6.27 3.91 -8.74
C TYR A 421 -7.21 4.97 -8.21
N LEU A 422 -7.10 5.28 -6.91
CA LEU A 422 -7.76 6.43 -6.30
C LEU A 422 -7.47 7.73 -7.08
N SER A 423 -6.22 7.92 -7.51
CA SER A 423 -5.81 9.10 -8.28
C SER A 423 -6.49 9.24 -9.63
N GLN A 424 -6.83 8.12 -10.29
CA GLN A 424 -7.56 8.15 -11.56
C GLN A 424 -8.99 8.63 -11.36
N LEU A 425 -9.66 8.19 -10.29
CA LEU A 425 -10.98 8.69 -9.93
C LEU A 425 -10.93 10.17 -9.58
N VAL A 426 -10.01 10.59 -8.71
CA VAL A 426 -9.89 12.01 -8.34
C VAL A 426 -9.61 12.87 -9.57
N ALA A 427 -8.61 12.50 -10.40
CA ALA A 427 -8.28 13.23 -11.62
C ALA A 427 -9.47 13.37 -12.57
N ARG A 428 -10.25 12.29 -12.74
CA ARG A 428 -11.47 12.31 -13.56
C ARG A 428 -12.50 13.28 -13.00
N ALA A 429 -12.76 13.21 -11.70
CA ALA A 429 -13.80 13.97 -11.02
C ALA A 429 -13.50 15.48 -10.99
N VAL A 430 -12.23 15.87 -10.86
CA VAL A 430 -11.80 17.27 -10.88
C VAL A 430 -11.59 17.83 -12.29
N GLY A 431 -11.87 17.03 -13.33
CA GLY A 431 -11.85 17.47 -14.71
C GLY A 431 -10.46 17.52 -15.35
N ALA A 432 -9.47 16.79 -14.82
CA ALA A 432 -8.15 16.68 -15.42
C ALA A 432 -8.21 16.07 -16.83
N ASP A 433 -7.15 16.31 -17.62
CA ASP A 433 -7.03 15.81 -18.99
C ASP A 433 -7.16 14.27 -19.03
N PRO A 434 -8.16 13.72 -19.77
CA PRO A 434 -8.33 12.27 -19.95
C PRO A 434 -7.07 11.52 -20.37
N ALA A 435 -6.17 12.14 -21.14
CA ALA A 435 -4.90 11.52 -21.55
C ALA A 435 -3.98 11.25 -20.35
N ALA A 436 -4.01 12.11 -19.33
CA ALA A 436 -3.19 11.98 -18.13
C ALA A 436 -3.70 10.89 -17.16
N LEU A 437 -4.94 10.43 -17.30
CA LEU A 437 -5.51 9.38 -16.43
C LEU A 437 -4.92 7.99 -16.71
N GLY A 438 -4.29 7.77 -17.88
CA GLY A 438 -3.67 6.48 -18.21
C GLY A 438 -4.66 5.31 -18.30
N LEU A 439 -5.92 5.58 -18.67
CA LEU A 439 -6.99 4.58 -18.80
C LEU A 439 -6.96 3.81 -20.13
N ARG A 440 -6.17 4.29 -21.10
CA ARG A 440 -5.93 3.64 -22.40
C ARG A 440 -4.46 3.22 -22.42
N LYS A 441 -4.18 1.93 -22.36
CA LYS A 441 -2.83 1.36 -22.47
C LYS A 441 -2.74 0.43 -23.66
#